data_AF-A0AAV0WQT0-F1
#
_entry.id   AF-A0AAV0WQT0-F1
#
_cell.length_a   1.000
_cell.length_b   1.000
_cell.length_c   1.000
_cell.angle_alpha   90.00
_cell.angle_beta   90.00
_cell.angle_gamma   90.00
#
_symmetry.space_group_name_H-M   'P 1'
#
loop_
_entity.id
_entity.type
_entity.pdbx_description
1 polymer ?
#
loop_
_entity_poly.entity_id
_entity_poly.type
_entity_poly.pdbx_seq_one_letter_code
_entity_poly.pdbx_strand_id
1 'polypeptide(L)'
;MYNTSCASTSTLLDNSFEQNLETDSLESSDILELETSINSLELIEPPTKKKECRGKINFITAKLTGALDRCQLSIRDSVYVLQATLEALNFNTDDYVINQTSIHRARESYRCERGELIKLQFKKSLPST
;
A
#
# COMPACT_ATOMS: atom_id res chain seq x y z
N MET A 1 -9.81 -31.89 -13.09
CA MET A 1 -10.42 -31.10 -14.17
C MET A 1 -11.80 -30.67 -13.73
N TYR A 2 -11.95 -29.40 -13.35
CA TYR A 2 -13.25 -28.75 -13.24
C TYR A 2 -13.04 -27.32 -13.74
N ASN A 3 -13.60 -27.06 -14.91
CA ASN A 3 -13.75 -25.73 -15.49
C ASN A 3 -15.03 -25.12 -14.93
N THR A 4 -15.00 -23.83 -14.60
CA THR A 4 -16.23 -23.03 -14.57
C THR A 4 -15.92 -21.68 -15.20
N SER A 5 -16.25 -21.61 -16.49
CA SER A 5 -16.34 -20.39 -17.27
C SER A 5 -17.46 -19.52 -16.68
N CYS A 6 -17.13 -18.34 -16.18
CA CYS A 6 -18.11 -17.33 -15.79
C CYS A 6 -18.35 -16.43 -17.01
N ALA A 7 -19.56 -16.50 -17.57
CA ALA A 7 -19.99 -15.76 -18.74
C ALA A 7 -20.26 -14.28 -18.41
N SER A 8 -19.84 -13.40 -19.33
CA SER A 8 -20.23 -12.00 -19.34
C SER A 8 -21.68 -11.83 -19.82
N THR A 9 -22.47 -10.99 -19.14
CA THR A 9 -23.69 -10.41 -19.71
C THR A 9 -23.70 -8.90 -19.49
N SER A 10 -23.64 -8.21 -20.62
CA SER A 10 -23.96 -6.80 -20.85
C SER A 10 -25.47 -6.58 -20.77
N THR A 11 -25.92 -5.45 -20.23
CA THR A 11 -27.10 -4.67 -20.70
C THR A 11 -27.05 -3.24 -20.14
N LEU A 12 -27.25 -2.27 -21.05
CA LEU A 12 -27.35 -0.81 -20.88
C LEU A 12 -28.79 -0.35 -20.59
N LEU A 13 -28.89 0.98 -20.33
CA LEU A 13 -30.04 1.91 -20.41
C LEU A 13 -30.68 2.23 -19.04
N ASP A 14 -30.38 3.39 -18.45
CA ASP A 14 -30.83 4.77 -18.74
C ASP A 14 -32.30 5.01 -18.33
N ASN A 15 -32.51 6.01 -17.47
CA ASN A 15 -33.78 6.71 -17.33
C ASN A 15 -33.56 8.01 -16.55
N SER A 16 -33.58 9.08 -17.34
CA SER A 16 -33.81 10.47 -16.98
C SER A 16 -35.09 10.66 -16.17
N PHE A 17 -35.06 11.58 -15.21
CA PHE A 17 -36.26 12.19 -14.68
C PHE A 17 -35.99 13.66 -14.38
N GLU A 18 -36.36 14.51 -15.35
CA GLU A 18 -36.59 15.93 -15.11
C GLU A 18 -37.85 16.12 -14.26
N GLN A 19 -37.78 17.03 -13.29
CA GLN A 19 -38.95 17.79 -12.85
C GLN A 19 -38.63 19.27 -12.98
N ASN A 20 -39.19 19.88 -14.02
CA ASN A 20 -39.41 21.32 -14.11
C ASN A 20 -40.59 21.68 -13.19
N LEU A 21 -40.41 22.66 -12.32
CA LEU A 21 -41.52 23.42 -11.75
C LEU A 21 -41.18 24.90 -11.84
N GLU A 22 -41.85 25.53 -12.79
CA GLU A 22 -41.84 26.95 -13.11
C GLU A 22 -42.95 27.61 -12.28
N THR A 23 -42.64 28.65 -11.50
CA THR A 23 -43.59 29.76 -11.22
C THR A 23 -42.85 31.00 -10.70
N ASP A 24 -43.10 32.10 -11.41
CA ASP A 24 -43.31 33.47 -10.93
C ASP A 24 -42.15 34.32 -10.39
N SER A 25 -41.67 35.18 -11.30
CA SER A 25 -41.63 36.65 -11.18
C SER A 25 -41.48 37.23 -9.78
N LEU A 26 -40.30 37.80 -9.48
CA LEU A 26 -40.14 39.14 -8.86
C LEU A 26 -38.68 39.62 -9.08
N GLU A 27 -38.55 40.82 -9.64
CA GLU A 27 -37.35 41.67 -9.66
C GLU A 27 -36.85 41.96 -8.23
N SER A 28 -35.57 41.75 -7.92
CA SER A 28 -34.92 42.31 -6.72
C SER A 28 -33.38 42.29 -6.81
N SER A 29 -32.83 43.37 -7.37
CA SER A 29 -31.56 44.09 -7.09
C SER A 29 -30.28 43.48 -6.48
N ASP A 30 -30.18 42.20 -6.11
CA ASP A 30 -29.14 41.78 -5.14
C ASP A 30 -27.96 40.99 -5.74
N ILE A 31 -27.85 40.91 -7.08
CA ILE A 31 -26.78 40.16 -7.77
C ILE A 31 -25.41 40.84 -7.65
N LEU A 32 -25.37 42.15 -7.36
CA LEU A 32 -24.12 42.93 -7.36
C LEU A 32 -23.27 42.77 -6.09
N GLU A 33 -23.78 42.13 -5.03
CA GLU A 33 -23.07 41.96 -3.76
C GLU A 33 -22.48 40.54 -3.57
N LEU A 34 -22.86 39.57 -4.40
CA LEU A 34 -22.34 38.21 -4.32
C LEU A 34 -21.01 38.04 -5.09
N GLU A 35 -20.78 38.85 -6.13
CA GLU A 35 -19.57 38.75 -6.96
C GLU A 35 -18.29 39.22 -6.24
N THR A 36 -18.42 40.11 -5.26
CA THR A 36 -17.29 40.61 -4.46
C THR A 36 -16.81 39.59 -3.42
N SER A 37 -17.69 38.68 -2.99
CA SER A 37 -17.37 37.64 -2.00
C SER A 37 -16.80 36.36 -2.63
N ILE A 38 -17.13 36.07 -3.89
CA ILE A 38 -16.65 34.86 -4.60
C ILE A 38 -15.17 35.00 -4.98
N ASN A 39 -14.68 36.23 -5.20
CA ASN A 39 -13.30 36.49 -5.61
C ASN A 39 -12.27 36.33 -4.46
N SER A 40 -12.73 36.05 -3.24
CA SER A 40 -11.89 35.87 -2.04
C SER A 40 -11.74 34.41 -1.62
N LEU A 41 -12.31 33.45 -2.36
CA LEU A 41 -12.04 32.03 -2.17
C LEU A 41 -10.66 31.72 -2.76
N GLU A 42 -9.67 32.04 -1.94
CA GLU A 42 -8.39 31.35 -1.76
C GLU A 42 -8.16 30.25 -2.80
N LEU A 43 -7.19 30.52 -3.67
CA LEU A 43 -6.61 29.57 -4.61
C LEU A 43 -6.20 28.32 -3.81
N ILE A 44 -7.08 27.32 -3.73
CA ILE A 44 -6.75 26.04 -3.10
C ILE A 44 -5.67 25.44 -3.99
N GLU A 45 -4.41 25.63 -3.59
CA GLU A 45 -3.30 24.95 -4.21
C GLU A 45 -3.66 23.45 -4.20
N PRO A 46 -3.69 22.80 -5.38
CA PRO A 46 -4.03 21.39 -5.44
C PRO A 46 -3.13 20.66 -4.45
N PRO A 47 -3.66 19.77 -3.59
CA PRO A 47 -2.86 19.09 -2.58
C PRO A 47 -1.66 18.51 -3.29
N THR A 48 -0.48 19.06 -3.00
CA THR A 48 0.75 18.59 -3.62
C THR A 48 0.80 17.11 -3.31
N LYS A 49 0.65 16.28 -4.35
CA LYS A 49 0.69 14.83 -4.20
C LYS A 49 2.05 14.55 -3.58
N LYS A 50 2.07 14.33 -2.25
CA LYS A 50 3.29 13.95 -1.54
C LYS A 50 3.77 12.72 -2.29
N LYS A 51 4.90 12.86 -3.00
CA LYS A 51 5.50 11.72 -3.67
C LYS A 51 5.75 10.71 -2.57
N GLU A 52 5.13 9.54 -2.66
CA GLU A 52 5.40 8.44 -1.74
C GLU A 52 6.88 8.11 -1.89
N CYS A 53 7.70 8.72 -1.03
CA CYS A 53 9.13 8.49 -1.00
C CYS A 53 9.31 7.10 -0.42
N ARG A 54 9.58 6.13 -1.30
CA ARG A 54 9.98 4.80 -0.87
C ARG A 54 11.20 4.92 0.05
N GLY A 55 11.13 4.27 1.21
CA GLY A 55 12.25 4.19 2.13
C GLY A 55 13.54 3.75 1.44
N LYS A 56 14.65 4.37 1.84
CA LYS A 56 15.98 4.20 1.23
C LYS A 56 16.87 3.29 2.07
N ILE A 57 16.61 3.20 3.36
CA ILE A 57 17.43 2.46 4.31
C ILE A 57 16.97 1.01 4.36
N ASN A 58 17.80 0.11 3.85
CA ASN A 58 17.57 -1.32 4.00
C ASN A 58 18.15 -1.82 5.33
N PHE A 59 17.27 -2.25 6.24
CA PHE A 59 17.63 -2.83 7.53
C PHE A 59 17.24 -4.32 7.64
N ILE A 60 16.70 -4.91 6.57
CA ILE A 60 16.32 -6.32 6.54
C ILE A 60 17.59 -7.17 6.37
N THR A 61 18.15 -7.56 7.51
CA THR A 61 19.35 -8.42 7.58
C THR A 61 18.97 -9.90 7.63
N ALA A 62 19.90 -10.79 7.27
CA ALA A 62 19.69 -12.25 7.40
C ALA A 62 19.33 -12.67 8.84
N LYS A 63 19.88 -11.97 9.84
CA LYS A 63 19.56 -12.20 11.26
C LYS A 63 18.11 -11.84 11.57
N LEU A 64 17.65 -10.69 11.09
CA LEU A 64 16.25 -10.28 11.23
C LEU A 64 15.33 -11.27 10.52
N THR A 65 15.63 -11.62 9.28
CA THR A 65 14.87 -12.61 8.49
C THR A 65 14.76 -13.95 9.19
N GLY A 66 15.87 -14.46 9.74
CA GLY A 66 15.89 -15.69 10.52
C GLY A 66 15.05 -15.61 11.81
N ALA A 67 14.99 -14.45 12.46
CA ALA A 67 14.13 -14.22 13.61
C ALA A 67 12.64 -14.24 13.21
N LEU A 68 12.28 -13.58 12.09
CA LEU A 68 10.91 -13.61 11.56
C LEU A 68 10.45 -15.04 11.23
N ASP A 69 11.34 -15.85 10.62
CA ASP A 69 11.08 -17.26 10.31
C ASP A 69 10.93 -18.11 11.58
N ARG A 70 11.79 -17.90 12.58
CA ARG A 70 11.73 -18.63 13.85
C ARG A 70 10.46 -18.33 14.65
N CYS A 71 10.00 -17.08 14.60
CA CYS A 71 8.75 -16.65 15.23
C CYS A 71 7.51 -17.00 14.38
N GLN A 72 7.70 -17.64 13.21
CA GLN A 72 6.62 -18.04 12.31
C GLN A 72 5.70 -16.88 11.91
N LEU A 73 6.24 -15.66 11.84
CA LEU A 73 5.43 -14.48 11.53
C LEU A 73 4.98 -14.54 10.07
N SER A 74 3.72 -14.17 9.83
CA SER A 74 3.25 -13.91 8.47
C SER A 74 3.95 -12.68 7.91
N ILE A 75 3.92 -12.49 6.59
CA ILE A 75 4.51 -11.29 5.98
C ILE A 75 3.81 -10.03 6.49
N ARG A 76 2.49 -10.08 6.67
CA ARG A 76 1.69 -8.96 7.20
C ARG A 76 2.09 -8.63 8.63
N ASP A 77 2.19 -9.63 9.50
CA ASP A 77 2.56 -9.42 10.90
C ASP A 77 4.01 -8.96 11.02
N SER A 78 4.89 -9.41 10.11
CA SER A 78 6.26 -8.93 10.04
C SER A 78 6.30 -7.43 9.76
N VAL A 79 5.54 -6.93 8.76
CA VAL A 79 5.44 -5.49 8.49
C VAL A 79 4.92 -4.74 9.72
N TYR A 80 3.84 -5.24 10.32
CA TYR A 80 3.20 -4.59 11.46
C TYR A 80 4.14 -4.47 12.67
N VAL A 81 4.80 -5.56 13.06
CA VAL A 81 5.74 -5.57 14.19
C VAL A 81 6.93 -4.64 13.92
N LEU A 82 7.49 -4.68 12.71
CA LEU A 82 8.64 -3.83 12.36
C LEU A 82 8.27 -2.35 12.38
N GLN A 83 7.09 -2.00 11.85
CA GLN A 83 6.60 -0.63 11.87
C GLN A 83 6.35 -0.14 13.30
N ALA A 84 5.61 -0.91 14.10
CA ALA A 84 5.34 -0.56 15.51
C ALA A 84 6.63 -0.43 16.33
N THR A 85 7.64 -1.26 16.06
CA THR A 85 8.94 -1.18 16.73
C THR A 85 9.68 0.11 16.39
N LEU A 86 9.69 0.52 15.12
CA LEU A 86 10.33 1.78 14.73
C LEU A 86 9.61 2.98 15.31
N GLU A 87 8.27 2.97 15.30
CA GLU A 87 7.45 4.02 15.91
C GLU A 87 7.73 4.14 17.42
N ALA A 88 7.83 3.01 18.13
CA ALA A 88 8.17 2.99 19.56
C ALA A 88 9.60 3.48 19.86
N LEU A 89 10.50 3.37 18.90
CA LEU A 89 11.87 3.88 18.97
C LEU A 89 11.99 5.33 18.43
N ASN A 90 10.86 5.98 18.10
CA ASN A 90 10.79 7.32 17.51
C ASN A 90 11.59 7.45 16.20
N PHE A 91 11.69 6.38 15.42
CA PHE A 91 12.25 6.42 14.07
C PHE A 91 11.15 6.73 13.03
N ASN A 92 11.50 7.51 12.01
CA ASN A 92 10.62 7.73 10.87
C ASN A 92 10.51 6.44 10.05
N THR A 93 9.34 5.84 10.00
CA THR A 93 9.08 4.59 9.25
C THR A 93 9.31 4.74 7.76
N ASP A 94 9.08 5.94 7.22
CA ASP A 94 9.21 6.27 5.79
C ASP A 94 10.66 6.19 5.28
N ASP A 95 11.65 6.30 6.17
CA ASP A 95 13.06 6.24 5.79
C ASP A 95 13.50 4.79 5.51
N TYR A 96 12.77 3.79 6.02
CA TYR A 96 13.14 2.39 6.00
C TYR A 96 12.35 1.57 4.98
N VAL A 97 13.00 0.55 4.42
CA VAL A 97 12.35 -0.39 3.49
C VAL A 97 11.52 -1.42 4.28
N ILE A 98 10.28 -1.08 4.62
CA ILE A 98 9.32 -1.96 5.33
C ILE A 98 8.11 -2.25 4.43
N ASN A 99 8.33 -2.99 3.35
CA ASN A 99 7.22 -3.43 2.51
C ASN A 99 7.18 -4.95 2.38
N GLN A 100 5.98 -5.47 2.13
CA GLN A 100 5.72 -6.90 2.08
C GLN A 100 6.63 -7.62 1.08
N THR A 101 6.84 -7.02 -0.11
CA THR A 101 7.64 -7.63 -1.18
C THR A 101 9.12 -7.72 -0.81
N SER A 102 9.68 -6.71 -0.14
CA SER A 102 11.08 -6.73 0.29
C SER A 102 11.31 -7.77 1.38
N ILE A 103 10.39 -7.87 2.35
CA ILE A 103 10.45 -8.90 3.40
C ILE A 103 10.31 -10.30 2.79
N HIS A 104 9.36 -10.48 1.85
CA HIS A 104 9.19 -11.74 1.15
C HIS A 104 10.46 -12.18 0.42
N ARG A 105 11.05 -11.28 -0.38
CA ARG A 105 12.29 -11.56 -1.11
C ARG A 105 13.47 -11.86 -0.19
N ALA A 106 13.58 -11.14 0.93
CA ALA A 106 14.62 -11.38 1.91
C ALA A 106 14.48 -12.77 2.56
N ARG A 107 13.25 -13.19 2.89
CA ARG A 107 12.95 -14.54 3.41
C ARG A 107 13.29 -15.63 2.41
N GLU A 108 12.91 -15.44 1.15
CA GLU A 108 13.21 -16.41 0.11
C GLU A 108 14.71 -16.59 -0.08
N SER A 109 15.45 -15.48 -0.21
CA SER A 109 16.90 -15.50 -0.32
C SER A 109 17.56 -16.20 0.87
N TYR A 110 17.12 -15.88 2.09
CA TYR A 110 17.64 -16.48 3.32
C TYR A 110 17.39 -17.99 3.39
N ARG A 111 16.20 -18.45 2.99
CA ARG A 111 15.84 -19.88 2.99
C ARG A 111 16.63 -20.65 1.94
N CYS A 112 16.84 -20.09 0.75
CA CYS A 112 17.68 -20.68 -0.28
C CYS A 112 19.13 -20.84 0.21
N GLU A 113 19.74 -19.75 0.69
CA GLU A 113 21.12 -19.77 1.22
C GLU A 113 21.27 -20.78 2.36
N ARG A 114 20.33 -20.77 3.31
CA ARG A 114 20.34 -21.71 4.43
C ARG A 114 20.17 -23.16 3.97
N GLY A 115 19.33 -23.41 2.97
CA GLY A 115 19.17 -24.73 2.37
C GLY A 115 20.45 -25.23 1.70
N GLU A 116 21.17 -24.37 0.99
CA GLU A 116 22.47 -24.69 0.39
C GLU A 116 23.54 -24.99 1.45
N LEU A 117 23.60 -24.18 2.51
CA LEU A 117 24.50 -24.42 3.64
C LEU A 117 24.24 -25.78 4.29
N ILE A 118 22.97 -26.14 4.50
CA ILE A 118 22.59 -27.45 5.06
C ILE A 118 23.04 -28.58 4.12
N LYS A 119 22.80 -28.44 2.81
CA LYS A 119 23.25 -29.45 1.81
C LYS A 119 24.76 -29.62 1.81
N LEU A 120 25.53 -28.54 1.89
CA LEU A 120 26.99 -28.57 1.94
C LEU A 120 27.49 -29.23 3.22
N GLN A 121 26.92 -28.86 4.37
CA GLN A 121 27.24 -29.48 5.66
C GLN A 121 26.97 -30.98 5.65
N PHE A 122 25.83 -31.39 5.09
CA PHE A 122 25.48 -32.80 4.94
C PHE A 122 26.52 -33.55 4.09
N LYS A 123 26.86 -33.03 2.91
CA LYS A 123 27.89 -33.64 2.04
C LYS A 123 29.25 -33.77 2.74
N LYS A 124 29.65 -32.74 3.50
CA LYS A 124 30.92 -32.76 4.27
C LYS A 124 30.91 -33.81 5.38
N SER A 125 29.74 -34.10 5.95
CA SER A 125 29.61 -35.10 7.02
C SER A 125 29.63 -36.55 6.53
N LEU A 126 29.53 -36.78 5.22
CA LEU A 126 29.62 -38.12 4.66
C LEU A 126 31.09 -38.58 4.65
N PRO A 127 31.39 -39.81 5.12
CA PRO A 127 32.74 -40.36 5.02
C PRO A 127 33.12 -40.52 3.55
N SER A 128 34.35 -40.15 3.17
CA SER A 128 34.84 -40.45 1.82
C SER A 128 34.94 -41.96 1.68
N THR A 129 34.13 -42.52 0.79
CA THR A 129 34.22 -43.94 0.40
C THR A 129 35.37 -44.13 -0.58
#